data_AF-A0A0W8FHR1-F1
#
_entry.id   AF-A0A0W8FHR1-F1
#
_cell.length_a   1.000
_cell.length_b   1.000
_cell.length_c   1.000
_cell.angle_alpha   90.00
_cell.angle_beta   90.00
_cell.angle_gamma   90.00
#
_symmetry.space_group_name_H-M   'P 1'
#
loop_
_entity.id
_entity.type
_entity.pdbx_description
1 polymer ?
#
loop_
_entity_poly.entity_id
_entity_poly.type
_entity_poly.pdbx_seq_one_letter_code
_entity_poly.pdbx_strand_id
1 'polypeptide(L)' 'MYSEDVMDHFMNPRNAGEIEDPDGVGEVGNPACGDIMRIYLKIEDDRIIDAGFRTFGCGAAKASSSMATELI' A
#
# COMPACT_ATOMS: atom_id res chain seq x y z
N MET A 1 -14.34 4.36 17.05
CA MET A 1 -12.94 4.71 17.35
C MET A 1 -12.07 3.74 16.58
N TYR A 2 -10.99 4.18 15.94
CA TYR A 2 -10.10 3.26 15.20
C TYR A 2 -9.35 2.33 16.16
N SER A 3 -9.04 1.11 15.72
CA SER A 3 -8.20 0.19 16.50
C SER A 3 -6.77 0.72 16.61
N GLU A 4 -6.04 0.22 17.61
CA GLU A 4 -4.62 0.54 17.79
C GLU A 4 -3.82 0.19 16.52
N ASP A 5 -4.09 -0.96 15.90
CA ASP A 5 -3.44 -1.39 14.67
C ASP A 5 -3.67 -0.39 13.52
N VAL A 6 -4.91 0.04 13.29
CA VAL A 6 -5.21 1.02 12.23
C VAL A 6 -4.48 2.34 12.48
N MET A 7 -4.41 2.77 13.73
CA MET A 7 -3.71 4.01 14.10
C MET A 7 -2.20 3.89 13.91
N ASP A 8 -1.61 2.74 14.21
CA ASP A 8 -0.18 2.49 14.02
C ASP A 8 0.19 2.47 12.53
N HIS A 9 -0.54 1.74 11.69
CA HIS A 9 -0.29 1.74 10.24
C HIS A 9 -0.55 3.11 9.58
N PHE A 10 -1.43 3.94 10.17
CA PHE A 10 -1.63 5.31 9.72
C PHE A 10 -0.43 6.20 10.04
N MET A 11 0.10 6.13 11.27
CA MET A 11 1.22 6.96 11.72
C MET A 11 2.55 6.45 11.15
N ASN A 12 2.76 5.14 11.16
CA ASN A 12 3.96 4.42 10.76
C ASN A 12 3.63 3.42 9.64
N PRO A 13 3.37 3.87 8.40
CA PRO A 13 3.05 2.94 7.32
C PRO A 13 4.26 2.05 6.98
N ARG A 14 4.04 0.75 6.79
CA ARG A 14 5.05 -0.20 6.34
C ARG A 14 5.05 -0.22 4.83
N ASN A 15 6.19 -0.43 4.20
CA ASN A 15 6.30 -0.52 2.73
C ASN A 15 5.79 0.73 1.98
N ALA A 16 5.76 1.89 2.62
CA ALA A 16 5.39 3.14 1.96
C ALA A 16 6.54 3.63 1.07
N GLY A 17 6.29 3.67 -0.23
CA GLY A 17 7.28 4.05 -1.24
C GLY A 17 7.15 3.24 -2.52
N GLU A 18 8.06 3.51 -3.44
CA GLU A 18 8.29 2.65 -4.61
C GLU A 18 9.42 1.68 -4.26
N ILE A 19 9.33 0.47 -4.78
CA ILE A 19 10.44 -0.49 -4.77
C ILE A 19 11.22 -0.37 -6.08
N GLU A 20 12.48 -0.77 -6.08
CA GLU A 20 13.32 -0.76 -7.28
C GLU A 20 12.94 -1.90 -8.22
N ASP A 21 12.93 -1.63 -9.53
CA ASP A 21 12.66 -2.59 -10.61
C ASP A 21 11.48 -3.56 -10.34
N PRO A 22 10.26 -3.05 -10.09
CA PRO A 22 9.09 -3.87 -9.83
C PRO A 22 8.70 -4.66 -11.08
N ASP A 23 8.30 -5.92 -10.89
CA ASP A 23 7.83 -6.78 -11.98
C ASP A 23 6.36 -6.50 -12.31
N GLY A 24 5.60 -5.95 -11.35
CA GLY A 24 4.21 -5.55 -11.52
C GLY A 24 3.89 -4.22 -10.86
N VAL A 25 3.10 -3.38 -11.55
CA VAL A 25 2.57 -2.12 -11.02
C VAL A 25 1.07 -2.04 -11.28
N GLY A 26 0.31 -1.82 -10.22
CA GLY A 26 -1.14 -1.62 -10.29
C GLY A 26 -1.52 -0.25 -9.75
N GLU A 27 -2.40 0.47 -10.43
CA GLU A 27 -2.95 1.74 -9.97
C GLU A 27 -4.47 1.73 -10.06
N VAL A 28 -5.12 2.09 -8.95
CA VAL A 28 -6.57 2.24 -8.86
C VAL A 28 -6.88 3.47 -8.02
N GLY A 29 -7.88 4.24 -8.43
CA GLY A 29 -8.36 5.37 -7.65
C GLY A 29 -9.81 5.69 -7.93
N ASN A 30 -10.41 6.47 -7.02
CA ASN A 30 -11.75 7.00 -7.18
C ASN A 30 -11.70 8.54 -7.20
N PRO A 31 -11.93 9.16 -8.38
CA PRO A 31 -11.92 10.62 -8.52
C PRO A 31 -12.89 11.35 -7.59
N ALA A 32 -13.97 10.69 -7.15
CA ALA A 32 -15.00 11.30 -6.32
C ALA A 32 -14.55 11.54 -4.88
N CYS A 33 -13.68 10.68 -4.32
CA CYS A 33 -13.10 10.87 -2.99
C CYS A 33 -11.64 11.35 -3.03
N GLY A 34 -11.01 11.33 -4.21
CA GLY A 34 -9.62 11.73 -4.40
C GLY A 34 -8.61 10.69 -3.93
N ASP A 35 -9.07 9.51 -3.50
CA ASP A 35 -8.20 8.41 -3.10
C ASP A 35 -7.63 7.73 -4.35
N ILE A 36 -6.31 7.73 -4.47
CA ILE A 36 -5.54 7.06 -5.52
C ILE A 36 -4.50 6.17 -4.81
N MET A 37 -4.42 4.91 -5.21
CA MET A 37 -3.46 3.95 -4.69
C MET A 37 -2.70 3.30 -5.84
N ARG A 38 -1.38 3.27 -5.71
CA ARG A 38 -0.47 2.54 -6.58
C ARG A 38 0.31 1.52 -5.76
N ILE A 39 0.34 0.28 -6.21
CA ILE A 39 1.09 -0.82 -5.61
C ILE A 39 2.17 -1.29 -6.58
N TYR A 40 3.31 -1.69 -6.04
CA TYR A 40 4.47 -2.19 -6.75
C TYR A 40 4.80 -3.57 -6.18
N LEU A 41 5.02 -4.57 -7.03
CA LEU A 41 5.30 -5.94 -6.62
C LEU A 41 6.57 -6.45 -7.31
N LYS A 42 7.46 -7.08 -6.54
CA LYS A 42 8.59 -7.86 -7.03
C LYS A 42 8.25 -9.34 -6.91
N ILE A 43 8.41 -10.09 -7.99
CA ILE A 43 7.95 -11.48 -8.09
C ILE A 43 9.10 -12.39 -8.53
N GLU A 44 9.37 -13.43 -7.74
CA GLU A 44 10.31 -14.50 -8.06
C GLU A 44 9.64 -15.86 -7.86
N ASP A 45 9.77 -16.78 -8.82
CA ASP A 45 9.20 -18.14 -8.76
C ASP A 45 7.72 -18.18 -8.35
N ASP A 46 6.90 -17.32 -8.97
CA ASP A 46 5.46 -17.16 -8.70
C ASP A 46 5.14 -16.72 -7.24
N ARG A 47 6.10 -16.10 -6.54
CA ARG A 47 5.91 -15.54 -5.19
C ARG A 47 6.26 -14.06 -5.15
N ILE A 48 5.48 -13.29 -4.40
CA ILE A 48 5.80 -11.90 -4.10
C ILE A 48 6.94 -11.92 -3.06
N ILE A 49 8.07 -11.29 -3.40
CA ILE A 49 9.24 -11.20 -2.51
C ILE A 49 9.43 -9.79 -1.94
N ASP A 50 8.85 -8.78 -2.56
CA ASP A 50 8.81 -7.41 -2.06
C ASP A 50 7.57 -6.70 -2.58
N ALA A 51 7.06 -5.78 -1.78
CA ALA A 51 5.91 -4.96 -2.11
C ALA A 51 6.12 -3.54 -1.58
N GLY A 52 5.71 -2.57 -2.38
CA GLY A 52 5.66 -1.17 -1.99
C GLY A 52 4.33 -0.55 -2.39
N PHE A 53 3.96 0.55 -1.75
CA PHE A 53 2.81 1.32 -2.17
C PHE A 53 3.01 2.83 -2.08
N ARG A 54 2.30 3.55 -2.95
CA ARG A 54 2.05 4.98 -2.80
C ARG A 54 0.55 5.19 -2.79
N THR A 55 0.06 5.97 -1.85
CA THR A 55 -1.34 6.39 -1.84
C THR A 55 -1.44 7.87 -1.61
N PHE A 56 -2.34 8.49 -2.35
CA PHE A 56 -2.84 9.82 -2.07
C PHE A 56 -4.29 9.65 -1.65
N GLY A 57 -4.60 9.89 -0.39
CA GLY A 57 -5.93 9.60 0.13
C GLY A 57 -6.05 9.84 1.61
N CYS A 58 -7.22 9.54 2.16
CA CYS A 58 -7.50 9.69 3.59
C CYS A 58 -6.63 8.74 4.45
N GLY A 59 -6.57 8.99 5.76
CA GLY A 59 -5.78 8.17 6.68
C GLY A 59 -6.15 6.68 6.68
N ALA A 60 -7.40 6.36 6.38
CA ALA A 60 -7.85 4.98 6.20
C ALA A 60 -7.22 4.34 4.97
N ALA A 61 -7.13 5.05 3.84
CA ALA A 61 -6.46 4.53 2.64
C ALA A 61 -4.97 4.22 2.90
N LYS A 62 -4.29 5.10 3.64
CA LYS A 62 -2.90 4.88 4.07
C LYS A 62 -2.74 3.66 4.98
N ALA A 63 -3.58 3.54 6.01
CA ALA A 63 -3.53 2.41 6.93
C ALA A 63 -3.84 1.09 6.21
N SER A 64 -4.89 1.04 5.39
CA SER A 64 -5.27 -0.16 4.65
C SER A 64 -4.21 -0.59 3.65
N SER A 65 -3.57 0.34 2.94
CA SER A 65 -2.49 0.01 1.99
C SER A 65 -1.29 -0.58 2.72
N SER A 66 -0.89 0.02 3.85
CA SER A 66 0.18 -0.45 4.71
C SER A 66 -0.08 -1.84 5.27
N MET A 67 -1.29 -2.12 5.74
CA MET A 67 -1.67 -3.46 6.21
C MET A 67 -1.69 -4.48 5.07
N ALA A 68 -2.20 -4.10 3.89
CA ALA A 68 -2.26 -5.00 2.75
C ALA A 68 -0.88 -5.47 2.29
N THR A 69 0.11 -4.57 2.26
CA THR A 69 1.48 -4.92 1.85
C THR A 69 2.24 -5.79 2.85
N GLU A 70 1.83 -5.83 4.13
CA GLU A 70 2.42 -6.77 5.11
C GLU A 70 1.81 -8.18 5.06
N LEU A 71 0.63 -8.33 4.44
CA LEU A 71 -0.11 -9.61 4.42
C LEU A 71 0.14 -10.46 3.17
N ILE A 72 0.78 -9.89 2.13
CA ILE A 72 0.96 -10.50 0.81
C ILE A 72 2.33 -11.17 0.63
#